data_AF-I0WUS3-F1
#
_entry.id   AF-I0WUS3-F1
#
_cell.length_a   1.000
_cell.length_b   1.000
_cell.length_c   1.000
_cell.angle_alpha   90.00
_cell.angle_beta   90.00
_cell.angle_gamma   90.00
#
_symmetry.space_group_name_H-M   'P 1'
#
loop_
_entity.id
_entity.type
_entity.pdbx_description
1 polymer ?
#
loop_
_entity_poly.entity_id
_entity_poly.type
_entity_poly.pdbx_seq_one_letter_code
_entity_poly.pdbx_strand_id
1 'polypeptide(L)'
;MDSSWRHLNLGGRVCVLTMRRRRLRCPEHGVLVEAVDFARPGSGFTRDFEDLAVWLATKTDKSTVATFYRITWRTVGAICGRVVADKLDLDRFTNLVEIGVDEISWRRHHKYLTMVSDHDTGKIVWGTEGKHAAALGTFFTDTLPAGAAQRIEAVSMPQRILDLLGMALYAVDEDGGVRQLFGRV
;
A
#
# COMPACT_ATOMS: atom_id res chain seq x y z
N MET A 1 29.17 17.09 -1.29
CA MET A 1 28.66 16.47 -0.05
C MET A 1 29.01 15.01 -0.13
N ASP A 2 29.87 14.54 0.76
CA ASP A 2 30.18 13.12 0.81
C ASP A 2 28.93 12.37 1.25
N SER A 3 28.55 11.39 0.46
CA SER A 3 27.32 10.61 0.63
C SER A 3 27.67 9.13 0.60
N SER A 4 26.93 8.34 1.36
CA SER A 4 27.12 6.91 1.46
C SER A 4 25.77 6.19 1.44
N TRP A 5 25.69 5.08 0.72
CA TRP A 5 24.52 4.20 0.71
C TRP A 5 24.94 2.78 1.00
N ARG A 6 24.21 2.11 1.89
CA ARG A 6 24.36 0.67 2.05
C ARG A 6 23.71 -0.04 0.86
N HIS A 7 24.48 -0.94 0.25
CA HIS A 7 24.03 -1.82 -0.82
C HIS A 7 23.79 -3.24 -0.29
N LEU A 8 23.35 -4.14 -1.16
CA LEU A 8 23.23 -5.56 -0.85
C LEU A 8 24.55 -6.12 -0.33
N ASN A 9 24.46 -7.08 0.61
CA ASN A 9 25.67 -7.70 1.14
C ASN A 9 26.40 -8.44 0.00
N LEU A 10 27.72 -8.24 -0.10
CA LEU A 10 28.56 -8.91 -1.09
C LEU A 10 29.46 -9.91 -0.35
N GLY A 11 29.37 -11.20 -0.71
CA GLY A 11 30.14 -12.25 -0.04
C GLY A 11 29.90 -12.33 1.48
N GLY A 12 28.67 -12.07 1.93
CA GLY A 12 28.30 -12.05 3.36
C GLY A 12 28.79 -10.82 4.13
N ARG A 13 29.41 -9.84 3.46
CA ARG A 13 29.92 -8.60 4.06
C ARG A 13 29.03 -7.42 3.69
N VAL A 14 28.97 -6.43 4.58
CA VAL A 14 28.26 -5.18 4.31
C VAL A 14 28.97 -4.44 3.17
N CYS A 15 28.24 -4.09 2.12
CA CYS A 15 28.72 -3.25 1.03
C CYS A 15 28.19 -1.83 1.20
N VAL A 16 29.05 -0.83 1.04
CA VAL A 16 28.69 0.59 1.09
C VAL A 16 29.24 1.27 -0.16
N LEU A 17 28.35 1.94 -0.90
CA LEU A 17 28.73 2.81 -2.00
C LEU A 17 28.97 4.21 -1.45
N THR A 18 30.09 4.83 -1.83
CA THR A 18 30.42 6.21 -1.44
C THR A 18 30.59 7.06 -2.68
N MET A 19 30.05 8.27 -2.65
CA MET A 19 30.15 9.23 -3.74
C MET A 19 30.07 10.65 -3.21
N ARG A 20 30.85 11.55 -3.80
CA ARG A 20 30.69 12.99 -3.58
C ARG A 20 29.62 13.53 -4.52
N ARG A 21 28.49 13.96 -3.95
CA ARG A 21 27.38 14.59 -4.69
C ARG A 21 27.48 16.10 -4.71
N ARG A 22 27.01 16.73 -5.78
CA ARG A 22 26.94 18.19 -5.91
C ARG A 22 25.83 18.75 -5.00
N ARG A 23 26.11 19.88 -4.34
CA ARG A 23 25.08 20.67 -3.64
C ARG A 23 24.62 21.77 -4.59
N LEU A 24 23.32 21.80 -4.85
CA LEU A 24 22.68 22.76 -5.75
C LEU A 24 21.94 23.78 -4.91
N ARG A 25 22.06 25.07 -5.22
CA ARG A 25 21.25 26.12 -4.59
C ARG A 25 20.16 26.52 -5.57
N CYS A 26 18.94 26.09 -5.28
CA CYS A 26 17.75 26.50 -6.01
C CYS A 26 17.17 27.77 -5.36
N PRO A 27 16.85 28.82 -6.12
CA PRO A 27 16.20 30.02 -5.58
C PRO A 27 14.85 29.76 -4.90
N GLU A 28 14.09 28.76 -5.38
CA GLU A 28 12.76 28.42 -4.89
C GLU A 28 12.79 27.34 -3.80
N HIS A 29 13.62 26.31 -3.98
CA HIS A 29 13.61 25.09 -3.16
C HIS A 29 14.74 25.03 -2.12
N GLY A 30 15.56 26.07 -2.02
CA GLY A 30 16.70 26.12 -1.11
C GLY A 30 17.88 25.24 -1.55
N VAL A 31 18.57 24.61 -0.60
CA VAL A 31 19.76 23.80 -0.90
C VAL A 31 19.38 22.34 -1.10
N LEU A 32 19.59 21.85 -2.32
CA LEU A 32 19.34 20.47 -2.74
C LEU A 32 20.66 19.72 -2.93
N VAL A 33 20.59 18.40 -2.94
CA VAL A 33 21.73 17.52 -3.24
C VAL A 33 21.40 16.72 -4.49
N GLU A 34 22.29 16.75 -5.49
CA GLU A 34 22.19 16.07 -6.79
C GLU A 34 21.63 14.65 -6.66
N ALA A 35 20.55 14.29 -7.35
CA ALA A 35 20.01 12.92 -7.26
C ALA A 35 20.97 11.88 -7.87
N VAL A 36 20.79 10.61 -7.51
CA VAL A 36 21.49 9.48 -8.14
C VAL A 36 20.46 8.42 -8.52
N ASP A 37 20.63 7.80 -9.68
CA ASP A 37 19.61 6.90 -10.22
C ASP A 37 19.43 5.63 -9.36
N PHE A 38 20.52 5.17 -8.75
CA PHE A 38 20.56 3.93 -7.97
C PHE A 38 20.07 4.07 -6.52
N ALA A 39 19.63 5.25 -6.06
CA ALA A 39 19.13 5.43 -4.70
C ALA A 39 17.89 6.33 -4.65
N ARG A 40 16.94 6.01 -3.76
CA ARG A 40 15.76 6.87 -3.55
C ARG A 40 16.14 8.14 -2.80
N PRO A 41 15.50 9.29 -3.09
CA PRO A 41 15.74 10.54 -2.36
C PRO A 41 15.63 10.36 -0.83
N GLY A 42 16.60 10.90 -0.10
CA GLY A 42 16.66 10.82 1.36
C GLY A 42 16.97 9.43 1.93
N SER A 43 17.20 8.41 1.10
CA SER A 43 17.60 7.09 1.59
C SER A 43 19.11 6.97 1.78
N GLY A 44 19.50 6.29 2.85
CA GLY A 44 20.87 5.81 3.07
C GLY A 44 21.11 4.41 2.46
N PHE A 45 20.20 3.94 1.62
CA PHE A 45 20.26 2.62 0.97
C PHE A 45 20.09 2.76 -0.55
N THR A 46 20.68 1.83 -1.30
CA THR A 46 20.44 1.72 -2.75
C THR A 46 19.03 1.19 -3.02
N ARG A 47 18.49 1.46 -4.21
CA ARG A 47 17.19 0.93 -4.68
C ARG A 47 17.14 -0.60 -4.56
N ASP A 48 18.18 -1.31 -5.01
CA ASP A 48 18.22 -2.78 -4.95
C ASP A 48 18.13 -3.33 -3.52
N PHE A 49 18.80 -2.67 -2.57
CA PHE A 49 18.71 -3.03 -1.15
C PHE A 49 17.29 -2.83 -0.63
N GLU A 50 16.68 -1.68 -0.91
CA GLU A 50 15.33 -1.37 -0.46
C GLU A 50 14.29 -2.30 -1.10
N ASP A 51 14.39 -2.55 -2.41
CA ASP A 51 13.45 -3.39 -3.16
C ASP A 51 13.51 -4.85 -2.67
N LEU A 52 14.72 -5.38 -2.43
CA LEU A 52 14.88 -6.73 -1.88
C LEU A 52 14.42 -6.82 -0.41
N ALA A 53 14.63 -5.76 0.38
CA ALA A 53 14.13 -5.71 1.76
C ALA A 53 12.60 -5.70 1.81
N VAL A 54 11.94 -4.96 0.91
CA VAL A 54 10.48 -4.94 0.81
C VAL A 54 9.94 -6.24 0.28
N TRP A 55 10.55 -6.81 -0.76
CA TRP A 55 10.19 -8.14 -1.24
C TRP A 55 10.24 -9.16 -0.11
N LEU A 56 11.31 -9.17 0.71
CA LEU A 56 11.42 -10.08 1.84
C LEU A 56 10.33 -9.82 2.89
N ALA A 57 10.00 -8.56 3.15
CA ALA A 57 8.90 -8.18 4.06
C ALA A 57 7.51 -8.66 3.61
N THR A 58 7.34 -9.03 2.33
CA THR A 58 6.11 -9.69 1.85
C THR A 58 6.04 -11.18 2.20
N LYS A 59 7.17 -11.77 2.61
CA LYS A 59 7.30 -13.22 2.86
C LYS A 59 7.53 -13.56 4.34
N THR A 60 7.92 -12.58 5.15
CA THR A 60 8.23 -12.76 6.58
C THR A 60 7.95 -11.49 7.37
N ASP A 61 7.95 -11.58 8.69
CA ASP A 61 7.75 -10.45 9.58
C ASP A 61 8.93 -9.43 9.55
N LYS A 62 8.63 -8.19 9.93
CA LYS A 62 9.61 -7.07 9.93
C LYS A 62 10.82 -7.32 10.82
N SER A 63 10.69 -8.10 11.90
CA SER A 63 11.80 -8.38 12.82
C SER A 63 12.80 -9.35 12.20
N THR A 64 12.29 -10.35 11.45
CA THR A 64 13.13 -11.25 10.65
C THR A 64 13.89 -10.48 9.57
N VAL A 65 13.21 -9.58 8.83
CA VAL A 65 13.88 -8.71 7.83
C VAL A 65 14.96 -7.83 8.48
N ALA A 66 14.63 -7.21 9.61
CA ALA A 66 15.55 -6.36 10.37
C ALA A 66 16.80 -7.15 10.81
N THR A 67 16.62 -8.38 11.30
CA THR A 67 17.71 -9.28 11.70
C THR A 67 18.55 -9.70 10.50
N PHE A 68 17.92 -10.18 9.42
CA PHE A 68 18.58 -10.63 8.20
C PHE A 68 19.49 -9.55 7.62
N TYR A 69 18.96 -8.33 7.50
CA TYR A 69 19.70 -7.19 6.97
C TYR A 69 20.51 -6.43 8.02
N ARG A 70 20.46 -6.78 9.31
CA ARG A 70 21.15 -6.04 10.38
C ARG A 70 20.82 -4.54 10.34
N ILE A 71 19.54 -4.21 10.27
CA ILE A 71 18.99 -2.84 10.33
C ILE A 71 17.89 -2.78 11.38
N THR A 72 17.43 -1.58 11.76
CA THR A 72 16.33 -1.48 12.72
C THR A 72 14.99 -1.80 12.06
N TRP A 73 14.03 -2.32 12.82
CA TRP A 73 12.66 -2.54 12.33
C TRP A 73 11.99 -1.23 11.85
N ARG A 74 12.34 -0.09 12.45
CA ARG A 74 11.86 1.24 12.01
C ARG A 74 12.40 1.57 10.62
N THR A 75 13.65 1.23 10.36
CA THR A 75 14.27 1.37 9.03
C THR A 75 13.55 0.52 8.00
N VAL A 76 13.21 -0.75 8.32
CA VAL A 76 12.40 -1.60 7.43
C VAL A 76 11.06 -0.92 7.11
N GLY A 77 10.36 -0.40 8.12
CA GLY A 77 9.10 0.32 7.91
C GLY A 77 9.23 1.55 7.01
N ALA A 78 10.29 2.35 7.21
CA ALA A 78 10.56 3.53 6.38
C ALA A 78 10.93 3.15 4.93
N ILE A 79 11.66 2.04 4.74
CA ILE A 79 11.96 1.46 3.44
C ILE A 79 10.65 1.03 2.74
N CYS A 80 9.78 0.29 3.43
CA CYS A 80 8.48 -0.11 2.89
C CYS A 80 7.67 1.10 2.41
N GLY A 81 7.58 2.17 3.23
CA GLY A 81 6.87 3.39 2.86
C GLY A 81 7.42 4.04 1.59
N ARG A 82 8.75 4.15 1.47
CA ARG A 82 9.40 4.72 0.27
C ARG A 82 9.19 3.87 -0.98
N VAL A 83 9.38 2.55 -0.88
CA VAL A 83 9.21 1.65 -2.03
C VAL A 83 7.76 1.61 -2.48
N VAL A 84 6.80 1.55 -1.55
CA VAL A 84 5.38 1.60 -1.89
C VAL A 84 5.06 2.92 -2.58
N ALA A 85 5.50 4.07 -2.05
CA ALA A 85 5.25 5.36 -2.71
C ALA A 85 5.86 5.47 -4.13
N ASP A 86 7.00 4.82 -4.38
CA ASP A 86 7.69 4.80 -5.68
C ASP A 86 7.11 3.78 -6.67
N LYS A 87 6.47 2.71 -6.18
CA LYS A 87 6.02 1.56 -6.99
C LYS A 87 4.51 1.41 -7.06
N LEU A 88 3.74 2.16 -6.26
CA LEU A 88 2.29 2.07 -6.25
C LEU A 88 1.74 2.54 -7.60
N ASP A 89 0.99 1.66 -8.25
CA ASP A 89 0.33 1.97 -9.51
C ASP A 89 -0.74 3.06 -9.29
N LEU A 90 -0.63 4.16 -10.03
CA LEU A 90 -1.58 5.26 -9.97
C LEU A 90 -2.88 4.90 -10.69
N ASP A 91 -2.83 3.99 -11.66
CA ASP A 91 -3.97 3.56 -12.48
C ASP A 91 -4.71 2.37 -11.86
N ARG A 92 -4.37 1.99 -10.62
CA ARG A 92 -4.98 0.86 -9.87
C ARG A 92 -6.50 0.95 -9.65
N PHE A 93 -7.12 2.08 -10.02
CA PHE A 93 -8.56 2.32 -9.92
C PHE A 93 -9.28 2.35 -11.28
N THR A 94 -8.56 2.28 -12.39
CA THR A 94 -9.11 2.55 -13.73
C THR A 94 -10.16 1.52 -14.15
N ASN A 95 -9.98 0.24 -13.78
CA ASN A 95 -10.84 -0.86 -14.22
C ASN A 95 -11.46 -1.66 -13.06
N LEU A 96 -11.80 -1.00 -11.95
CA LEU A 96 -12.49 -1.67 -10.86
C LEU A 96 -13.96 -1.90 -11.20
N VAL A 97 -14.32 -3.16 -11.45
CA VAL A 97 -15.70 -3.61 -11.71
C VAL A 97 -16.25 -4.39 -10.53
N GLU A 98 -15.52 -5.41 -10.09
CA GLU A 98 -15.86 -6.22 -8.92
C GLU A 98 -14.81 -6.03 -7.83
N ILE A 99 -15.23 -5.61 -6.64
CA ILE A 99 -14.32 -5.39 -5.53
C ILE A 99 -14.64 -6.28 -4.33
N GLY A 100 -13.60 -6.67 -3.60
CA GLY A 100 -13.70 -7.32 -2.30
C GLY A 100 -13.35 -6.35 -1.20
N VAL A 101 -14.11 -6.35 -0.10
CA VAL A 101 -13.77 -5.59 1.11
C VAL A 101 -13.54 -6.57 2.23
N ASP A 102 -12.39 -6.45 2.89
CA ASP A 102 -12.06 -7.25 4.06
C ASP A 102 -11.64 -6.38 5.25
N GLU A 103 -11.88 -6.90 6.45
CA GLU A 103 -11.55 -6.26 7.72
C GLU A 103 -10.64 -7.16 8.56
N ILE A 104 -9.38 -6.76 8.70
CA ILE A 104 -8.39 -7.51 9.48
C ILE A 104 -8.18 -6.82 10.82
N SER A 105 -8.47 -7.54 11.90
CA SER A 105 -8.03 -7.14 13.24
C SER A 105 -6.54 -7.44 13.41
N TRP A 106 -5.71 -6.40 13.59
CA TRP A 106 -4.25 -6.56 13.59
C TRP A 106 -3.61 -6.45 14.98
N ARG A 107 -4.38 -6.06 16.01
CA ARG A 107 -3.94 -6.07 17.41
C ARG A 107 -5.13 -6.17 18.36
N ARG A 108 -4.89 -6.67 19.59
CA ARG A 108 -5.81 -6.52 20.73
C ARG A 108 -6.22 -5.05 20.90
N HIS A 109 -7.41 -4.83 21.46
CA HIS A 109 -8.05 -3.51 21.66
C HIS A 109 -8.62 -2.87 20.39
N HIS A 110 -9.37 -3.63 19.59
CA HIS A 110 -10.21 -3.07 18.52
C HIS A 110 -9.44 -2.26 17.47
N LYS A 111 -8.24 -2.73 17.08
CA LYS A 111 -7.49 -2.14 15.97
C LYS A 111 -7.74 -2.92 14.68
N TYR A 112 -8.31 -2.24 13.70
CA TYR A 112 -8.76 -2.83 12.44
C TYR A 112 -8.09 -2.13 11.26
N LEU A 113 -7.96 -2.89 10.18
CA LEU A 113 -7.56 -2.41 8.87
C LEU A 113 -8.67 -2.81 7.91
N THR A 114 -9.24 -1.83 7.20
CA THR A 114 -10.17 -2.08 6.10
C THR A 114 -9.36 -2.12 4.80
N MET A 115 -9.54 -3.14 3.98
CA MET A 115 -8.83 -3.33 2.72
C MET A 115 -9.81 -3.55 1.58
N VAL A 116 -9.50 -2.99 0.41
CA VAL A 116 -10.24 -3.20 -0.83
C VAL A 116 -9.34 -3.95 -1.80
N SER A 117 -9.83 -5.08 -2.30
CA SER A 117 -9.23 -5.87 -3.37
C SER A 117 -9.99 -5.70 -4.68
N ASP A 118 -9.27 -5.76 -5.78
CA ASP A 118 -9.82 -5.99 -7.11
C ASP A 118 -9.99 -7.50 -7.32
N HIS A 119 -11.19 -7.96 -7.66
CA HIS A 119 -11.45 -9.39 -7.88
C HIS A 119 -10.88 -9.91 -9.20
N ASP A 120 -10.72 -9.06 -10.22
CA ASP A 120 -10.16 -9.48 -11.50
C ASP A 120 -8.67 -9.80 -11.35
N THR A 121 -7.91 -8.88 -10.72
CA THR A 121 -6.47 -9.04 -10.56
C THR A 121 -6.04 -9.73 -9.26
N GLY A 122 -6.95 -9.87 -8.29
CA GLY A 122 -6.66 -10.34 -6.93
C GLY A 122 -5.76 -9.39 -6.12
N LYS A 123 -5.54 -8.16 -6.59
CA LYS A 123 -4.64 -7.20 -5.95
C LYS A 123 -5.38 -6.37 -4.90
N ILE A 124 -4.69 -6.05 -3.82
CA ILE A 124 -5.14 -5.00 -2.90
C ILE A 124 -4.89 -3.64 -3.55
N VAL A 125 -5.96 -2.88 -3.77
CA VAL A 125 -5.91 -1.56 -4.43
C VAL A 125 -6.00 -0.41 -3.44
N TRP A 126 -6.49 -0.68 -2.23
CA TRP A 126 -6.62 0.32 -1.18
C TRP A 126 -6.68 -0.30 0.21
N GLY A 127 -6.27 0.45 1.23
CA GLY A 127 -6.51 0.10 2.63
C GLY A 127 -6.32 1.28 3.57
N THR A 128 -7.03 1.27 4.70
CA THR A 128 -6.96 2.30 5.73
C THR A 128 -7.09 1.73 7.14
N GLU A 129 -6.52 2.43 8.14
CA GLU A 129 -6.77 2.12 9.54
C GLU A 129 -8.22 2.47 9.89
N GLY A 130 -8.89 1.58 10.61
CA GLY A 130 -10.29 1.70 10.96
C GLY A 130 -11.10 0.50 10.52
N LYS A 131 -12.36 0.52 10.91
CA LYS A 131 -13.38 -0.46 10.51
C LYS A 131 -14.65 0.28 10.14
N HIS A 132 -15.59 -0.48 9.62
CA HIS A 132 -16.98 -0.10 9.38
C HIS A 132 -17.17 0.79 8.16
N ALA A 133 -18.45 1.11 7.95
CA ALA A 133 -18.97 2.03 6.96
C ALA A 133 -18.16 3.32 6.76
N ALA A 134 -17.67 3.93 7.85
CA ALA A 134 -16.95 5.19 7.78
C ALA A 134 -15.60 5.04 7.06
N ALA A 135 -14.85 3.97 7.35
CA ALA A 135 -13.58 3.70 6.69
C ALA A 135 -13.79 3.42 5.20
N LEU A 136 -14.78 2.59 4.86
CA LEU A 136 -15.11 2.32 3.46
C LEU A 136 -15.68 3.55 2.74
N GLY A 137 -16.40 4.43 3.44
CA GLY A 137 -16.88 5.70 2.91
C GLY A 137 -15.73 6.53 2.33
N THR A 138 -14.61 6.65 3.05
CA THR A 138 -13.40 7.33 2.58
C THR A 138 -12.85 6.78 1.27
N PHE A 139 -12.99 5.47 1.01
CA PHE A 139 -12.60 4.90 -0.28
C PHE A 139 -13.44 5.49 -1.42
N PHE A 140 -14.77 5.51 -1.27
CA PHE A 140 -15.70 6.01 -2.30
C PHE A 140 -15.73 7.53 -2.43
N THR A 141 -15.50 8.28 -1.34
CA THR A 141 -15.60 9.74 -1.35
C THR A 141 -14.29 10.45 -1.61
N ASP A 142 -13.20 9.98 -1.00
CA ASP A 142 -11.94 10.74 -0.92
C ASP A 142 -10.82 10.12 -1.77
N THR A 143 -10.94 8.83 -2.11
CA THR A 143 -9.86 8.09 -2.78
C THR A 143 -10.18 7.76 -4.23
N LEU A 144 -11.38 7.29 -4.54
CA LEU A 144 -11.75 6.93 -5.90
C LEU A 144 -11.76 8.18 -6.80
N PRO A 145 -11.18 8.11 -8.02
CA PRO A 145 -11.32 9.17 -9.00
C PRO A 145 -12.79 9.43 -9.32
N ALA A 146 -13.12 10.68 -9.65
CA ALA A 146 -14.47 11.05 -10.08
C ALA A 146 -14.94 10.15 -11.24
N GLY A 147 -16.15 9.60 -11.12
CA GLY A 147 -16.69 8.69 -12.14
C GLY A 147 -16.26 7.22 -12.01
N ALA A 148 -15.32 6.89 -11.10
CA ALA A 148 -14.84 5.51 -10.93
C ALA A 148 -15.84 4.61 -10.19
N ALA A 149 -16.57 5.16 -9.22
CA ALA A 149 -17.55 4.40 -8.45
C ALA A 149 -18.68 3.83 -9.32
N GLN A 150 -19.04 4.52 -10.41
CA GLN A 150 -20.11 4.11 -11.34
C GLN A 150 -19.77 2.87 -12.15
N ARG A 151 -18.50 2.48 -12.21
CA ARG A 151 -18.05 1.26 -12.89
C ARG A 151 -18.06 0.04 -11.96
N ILE A 152 -18.17 0.25 -10.65
CA ILE A 152 -18.21 -0.83 -9.68
C ILE A 152 -19.63 -1.41 -9.69
N GLU A 153 -19.75 -2.63 -10.20
CA GLU A 153 -21.01 -3.35 -10.35
C GLU A 153 -21.27 -4.28 -9.16
N ALA A 154 -20.22 -4.79 -8.51
CA ALA A 154 -20.35 -5.68 -7.38
C ALA A 154 -19.32 -5.40 -6.27
N VAL A 155 -19.77 -5.57 -5.02
CA VAL A 155 -18.94 -5.46 -3.81
C VAL A 155 -19.17 -6.70 -2.95
N SER A 156 -18.16 -7.56 -2.79
CA SER A 156 -18.23 -8.68 -1.84
C SER A 156 -17.68 -8.25 -0.48
N MET A 157 -18.40 -8.53 0.61
CA MET A 157 -17.98 -8.15 1.96
C MET A 157 -18.33 -9.26 2.96
N PRO A 158 -17.54 -9.45 4.05
CA PRO A 158 -17.94 -10.33 5.12
C PRO A 158 -19.23 -9.82 5.79
N GLN A 159 -20.11 -10.75 6.17
CA GLN A 159 -21.47 -10.46 6.64
C GLN A 159 -21.53 -9.44 7.79
N ARG A 160 -20.50 -9.42 8.65
CA ARG A 160 -20.39 -8.43 9.73
C ARG A 160 -20.41 -6.99 9.22
N ILE A 161 -19.79 -6.70 8.07
CA ILE A 161 -19.73 -5.35 7.50
C ILE A 161 -21.08 -4.97 6.88
N LEU A 162 -21.77 -5.92 6.24
CA LEU A 162 -23.12 -5.72 5.71
C LEU A 162 -24.10 -5.35 6.83
N ASP A 163 -24.04 -6.07 7.96
CA ASP A 163 -24.85 -5.82 9.14
C ASP A 163 -24.61 -4.41 9.73
N LEU A 164 -23.36 -3.93 9.70
CA LEU A 164 -22.95 -2.62 10.20
C LEU A 164 -23.36 -1.46 9.30
N LEU A 165 -23.40 -1.70 7.99
CA LEU A 165 -23.79 -0.71 6.99
C LEU A 165 -25.31 -0.59 6.85
N GLY A 166 -26.09 -1.53 7.41
CA GLY A 166 -27.51 -1.66 7.12
C GLY A 166 -27.77 -1.93 5.63
N MET A 167 -26.77 -2.48 4.93
CA MET A 167 -26.82 -2.75 3.50
C MET A 167 -27.03 -4.24 3.27
N ALA A 168 -28.11 -4.59 2.57
CA ALA A 168 -28.24 -5.91 1.98
C ALA A 168 -27.50 -5.95 0.64
N LEU A 169 -26.87 -7.09 0.33
CA LEU A 169 -26.23 -7.30 -0.96
C LEU A 169 -27.32 -7.65 -1.97
N TYR A 170 -27.49 -6.80 -2.99
CA TYR A 170 -28.44 -7.01 -4.06
C TYR A 170 -27.68 -7.25 -5.37
N ALA A 171 -28.08 -8.27 -6.11
CA ALA A 171 -27.75 -8.38 -7.53
C ALA A 171 -28.88 -7.76 -8.33
N VAL A 172 -28.55 -7.13 -9.46
CA VAL A 172 -29.51 -6.76 -10.50
C VAL A 172 -29.32 -7.79 -11.61
N ASP A 173 -30.37 -8.53 -11.95
CA ASP A 173 -30.33 -9.47 -13.08
C ASP A 173 -30.39 -8.72 -14.44
N GLU A 174 -30.18 -9.46 -15.53
CA GLU A 174 -30.16 -8.91 -16.90
C GLU A 174 -31.49 -8.27 -17.32
N ASP A 175 -32.59 -8.58 -16.64
CA ASP A 175 -33.94 -8.02 -16.87
C ASP A 175 -34.26 -6.83 -15.93
N GLY A 176 -33.30 -6.40 -15.10
CA GLY A 176 -33.46 -5.30 -14.14
C GLY A 176 -34.10 -5.72 -12.81
N GLY A 177 -34.24 -7.01 -12.56
CA GLY A 177 -34.74 -7.58 -11.32
C GLY A 177 -33.71 -7.48 -10.19
N VAL A 178 -34.08 -6.80 -9.10
CA VAL A 178 -33.24 -6.67 -7.91
C VAL A 178 -33.47 -7.87 -7.00
N ARG A 179 -32.48 -8.76 -6.89
CA ARG A 179 -32.53 -9.92 -5.99
C ARG A 179 -31.57 -9.75 -4.82
N GLN A 180 -32.11 -9.83 -3.61
CA GLN A 180 -31.30 -9.93 -2.40
C GLN A 180 -30.54 -11.26 -2.40
N LEU A 181 -29.22 -11.19 -2.41
CA LEU A 181 -28.36 -12.36 -2.37
C LEU A 181 -28.21 -12.91 -0.94
N PHE A 182 -28.16 -12.02 0.07
CA PHE A 182 -28.04 -12.39 1.50
C PHE A 182 -28.68 -11.35 2.46
N GLY A 183 -29.14 -11.80 3.62
CA GLY A 183 -29.81 -11.01 4.67
C GLY A 183 -31.30 -11.36 4.83
N ARG A 184 -31.86 -11.24 6.04
CA ARG A 184 -33.28 -11.56 6.32
C ARG A 184 -34.14 -10.29 6.22
N VAL A 185 -35.30 -10.42 5.58
CA VAL A 185 -36.38 -9.40 5.49
C VAL A 185 -36.78 -8.91 6.88
#